data_AF-A0A6V7LBX8-F1
#
_entry.id   AF-A0A6V7LBX8-F1
#
_cell.length_a   1.000
_cell.length_b   1.000
_cell.length_c   1.000
_cell.angle_alpha   90.00
_cell.angle_beta   90.00
_cell.angle_gamma   90.00
#
_symmetry.space_group_name_H-M   'P 1'
#
loop_
_entity.id
_entity.type
_entity.pdbx_description
1 polymer ?
#
loop_
_entity_poly.entity_id
_entity_poly.type
_entity_poly.pdbx_seq_one_letter_code
_entity_poly.pdbx_strand_id
1 'polypeptide(L)' 'DRVGGRIATFRKSNYIADIGAMVVTGLGGNPVTTLSKQINMELHKIRQKCPLYESDGQT' A
#
# COMPACT_ATOMS: atom_id res chain seq x y z
N ASP A 1 6.72 -20.14 -6.56
CA ASP A 1 6.35 -19.98 -7.98
C ASP A 1 5.46 -18.76 -8.22
N ARG A 2 6.02 -17.55 -8.20
CA ARG A 2 5.32 -16.31 -8.57
C ARG A 2 6.31 -15.22 -8.99
N VAL A 3 5.83 -14.23 -9.73
CA VAL A 3 6.58 -13.00 -10.04
C VAL A 3 6.52 -11.97 -8.89
N GLY A 4 7.23 -10.85 -9.04
CA GLY A 4 7.13 -9.68 -8.15
C GLY A 4 8.08 -9.68 -6.95
N GLY A 5 8.61 -10.84 -6.53
CA GLY A 5 9.60 -10.91 -5.44
C GLY A 5 9.08 -10.31 -4.13
N ARG A 6 9.66 -9.18 -3.69
CA ARG A 6 9.24 -8.44 -2.48
C ARG A 6 7.97 -7.60 -2.67
N ILE A 7 7.42 -7.54 -3.87
CA ILE A 7 6.07 -7.03 -4.14
C ILE A 7 5.14 -8.24 -4.11
N ALA A 8 4.30 -8.32 -3.08
CA ALA A 8 3.53 -9.53 -2.78
C ALA A 8 2.15 -9.16 -2.20
N THR A 9 1.10 -9.61 -2.88
CA THR A 9 -0.30 -9.37 -2.52
C THR A 9 -0.98 -10.69 -2.15
N PHE A 10 -1.53 -10.77 -0.95
CA PHE A 10 -2.46 -11.81 -0.53
C PHE A 10 -3.85 -11.54 -1.13
N ARG A 11 -4.48 -12.59 -1.68
CA ARG A 11 -5.84 -12.53 -2.25
C ARG A 11 -6.63 -13.75 -1.81
N LYS A 12 -7.82 -13.53 -1.21
CA LYS A 12 -8.77 -14.60 -0.85
C LYS A 12 -10.19 -14.05 -0.93
N SER A 13 -10.97 -14.52 -1.90
CA SER A 13 -12.29 -13.92 -2.20
C SER A 13 -12.12 -12.40 -2.41
N ASN A 14 -12.93 -11.59 -1.72
CA ASN A 14 -12.87 -10.13 -1.79
C ASN A 14 -11.78 -9.50 -0.90
N TYR A 15 -11.04 -10.31 -0.14
CA TYR A 15 -9.95 -9.80 0.72
C TYR A 15 -8.66 -9.68 -0.07
N ILE A 16 -8.09 -8.47 -0.06
CA ILE A 16 -6.82 -8.13 -0.71
C ILE A 16 -5.96 -7.42 0.34
N ALA A 17 -4.73 -7.87 0.53
CA ALA A 17 -3.76 -7.23 1.42
C ALA A 17 -2.35 -7.37 0.87
N ASP A 18 -1.55 -6.30 0.92
CA ASP A 18 -0.14 -6.37 0.55
C ASP A 18 0.69 -6.80 1.77
N ILE A 19 1.49 -7.85 1.60
CA ILE A 19 2.45 -8.37 2.59
C ILE A 19 3.90 -7.96 2.25
N GLY A 20 4.06 -7.21 1.15
CA GLY A 20 5.32 -6.67 0.67
C GLY A 20 5.25 -5.15 0.53
N ALA A 21 5.73 -4.60 -0.59
CA ALA A 21 5.59 -3.18 -0.88
C ALA A 21 4.10 -2.77 -0.99
N MET A 22 3.71 -1.71 -0.28
CA MET A 22 2.32 -1.20 -0.24
C MET A 22 2.21 0.33 -0.34
N VAL A 23 3.31 1.08 -0.21
CA VAL A 23 3.31 2.55 -0.20
C VAL A 23 4.11 3.11 -1.38
N VAL A 24 3.53 4.07 -2.09
CA VAL A 24 4.26 4.91 -3.06
C VAL A 24 4.64 6.22 -2.36
N THR A 25 5.93 6.45 -2.18
CA THR A 25 6.47 7.59 -1.41
C THR A 25 6.50 8.87 -2.25
N GLY A 26 5.31 9.39 -2.57
CA GLY A 26 5.14 10.60 -3.38
C GLY A 26 5.20 10.34 -4.89
N LEU A 27 4.60 11.26 -5.66
CA LEU A 27 4.47 11.14 -7.11
C LEU A 27 5.37 12.10 -7.91
N GLY A 28 5.93 13.13 -7.26
CA GLY A 28 6.85 14.08 -7.90
C GLY A 28 8.19 13.42 -8.22
N GLY A 29 8.52 13.29 -9.50
CA GLY A 29 9.77 12.65 -9.95
C GLY A 29 9.83 11.13 -9.75
N ASN A 30 8.76 10.51 -9.25
CA ASN A 30 8.70 9.06 -9.04
C ASN A 30 8.27 8.33 -10.34
N PRO A 31 9.06 7.38 -10.87
CA PRO A 31 8.68 6.65 -12.08
C PRO A 31 7.40 5.81 -11.92
N VAL A 32 7.02 5.45 -10.69
CA VAL A 32 5.74 4.76 -10.42
C VAL A 32 4.54 5.60 -10.84
N THR A 33 4.66 6.94 -10.91
CA THR A 33 3.62 7.83 -11.43
C THR A 33 3.30 7.60 -12.90
N THR A 34 4.29 7.20 -13.70
CA THR A 34 4.05 6.81 -15.10
C THR A 34 3.37 5.46 -15.15
N LEU A 35 3.85 4.49 -14.35
CA LEU A 35 3.27 3.16 -14.28
C LEU A 35 1.81 3.20 -13.83
N SER A 36 1.46 4.03 -12.84
CA SER A 36 0.09 4.14 -12.32
C SER A 36 -0.92 4.64 -13.35
N LYS A 37 -0.46 5.23 -14.47
CA LYS A 37 -1.32 5.62 -15.61
C LYS A 37 -1.40 4.54 -16.69
N GLN A 38 -0.41 3.66 -16.76
CA GLN A 38 -0.34 2.58 -17.75
C GLN A 38 -1.07 1.31 -17.29
N ILE A 39 -1.12 1.09 -15.97
CA ILE A 39 -1.84 -0.04 -15.36
C ILE A 39 -2.97 0.48 -14.48
N ASN A 40 -3.99 -0.35 -14.25
CA ASN A 40 -5.12 0.00 -13.39
C ASN A 40 -4.73 -0.04 -11.90
N MET A 41 -3.94 0.94 -11.46
CA MET A 41 -3.48 1.08 -10.09
C MET A 41 -4.34 2.11 -9.35
N GLU A 42 -4.99 1.66 -8.27
CA GLU A 42 -5.77 2.54 -7.42
C GLU A 42 -4.87 3.15 -6.33
N LEU A 43 -4.70 4.48 -6.35
CA LEU A 43 -3.87 5.21 -5.40
C LEU A 43 -4.74 5.97 -4.40
N HIS A 44 -4.57 5.66 -3.12
CA HIS A 44 -5.22 6.39 -2.03
C HIS A 44 -4.22 7.20 -1.21
N LYS A 45 -4.60 8.44 -0.85
CA LYS A 45 -3.79 9.27 0.05
C LYS A 45 -3.87 8.74 1.47
N ILE A 46 -2.71 8.55 2.11
CA ILE A 46 -2.62 8.15 3.51
C ILE A 46 -2.95 9.36 4.41
N ARG A 47 -3.98 9.22 5.25
CA ARG A 47 -4.31 10.23 6.28
C ARG A 47 -3.22 10.22 7.36
N GLN A 48 -2.77 11.41 7.74
CA GLN A 48 -1.69 11.56 8.72
C GLN A 48 -2.15 11.41 10.18
N LYS A 49 -3.46 11.49 10.45
CA LYS A 49 -4.00 11.25 11.80
C LYS A 49 -3.75 9.80 12.19
N CYS A 50 -2.90 9.60 13.19
CA CYS A 50 -2.55 8.31 13.77
C CYS A 50 -2.82 8.37 15.27
N PRO A 51 -4.01 7.94 15.75
CA PRO A 51 -4.26 7.85 17.18
C PRO A 51 -3.33 6.79 17.78
N LEU A 52 -2.80 7.07 18.96
CA LEU A 52 -2.00 6.13 19.73
C LEU A 52 -2.89 5.51 20.81
N TYR A 53 -2.58 4.28 21.18
CA TYR A 53 -3.25 3.57 22.26
C TYR A 53 -2.19 2.94 23.15
N GLU A 54 -2.32 3.13 24.45
CA GLU A 54 -1.47 2.50 25.46
C GLU A 54 -1.77 0.99 25.57
N SER A 55 -0.93 0.28 26.33
CA SER A 55 -1.09 -1.17 26.53
C SER A 55 -2.39 -1.56 27.24
N ASP A 56 -2.96 -0.62 28.00
CA ASP A 56 -4.26 -0.73 28.67
C ASP A 56 -5.44 -0.25 27.80
N GLY A 57 -5.17 0.19 26.58
CA GLY A 57 -6.16 0.64 25.60
C GLY A 57 -6.61 2.09 25.75
N GLN A 58 -6.02 2.87 26.66
CA GLN A 58 -6.30 4.31 26.75
C GLN A 58 -5.71 5.07 25.55
N THR A 59 -6.36 6.18 25.16
CA THR A 59 -6.01 7.02 24.00
C THR A 59 -5.35 8.32 24.43
#